data_AF-A0A1H0N5J9-F1
#
_entry.id   AF-A0A1H0N5J9-F1
#
_cell.length_a   1.000
_cell.length_b   1.000
_cell.length_c   1.000
_cell.angle_alpha   90.00
_cell.angle_beta   90.00
_cell.angle_gamma   90.00
#
_symmetry.space_group_name_H-M   'P 1'
#
loop_
_entity.id
_entity.type
_entity.pdbx_description
1 polymer ?
#
loop_
_entity_poly.entity_id
_entity_poly.type
_entity_poly.pdbx_seq_one_letter_code
_entity_poly.pdbx_strand_id
1 'polypeptide(L)' 'MKGDYGSMIWVNDKSGKEYVCTVSKKHSKEKKFEKLNEPEKRTCRNVNEFVGTERW' A
#
# COMPACT_ATOMS: atom_id res chain seq x y z
N MET A 1 2.07 12.60 9.14
CA MET A 1 0.64 12.28 8.86
C MET A 1 0.19 11.29 9.91
N LYS A 2 -0.81 11.62 10.74
CA LYS A 2 -1.43 10.64 11.65
C LYS A 2 -2.27 9.71 10.78
N GLY A 3 -1.89 8.43 10.72
CA GLY A 3 -2.59 7.41 9.93
C GLY A 3 -3.93 7.11 10.58
N ASP A 4 -5.01 7.55 9.94
CA ASP A 4 -6.37 7.14 10.28
C ASP A 4 -6.69 5.89 9.45
N TYR A 5 -7.46 4.93 9.97
CA TYR A 5 -7.74 3.67 9.24
C TYR A 5 -8.37 3.94 7.86
N GLY A 6 -9.11 5.04 7.71
CA GLY A 6 -9.70 5.48 6.43
C GLY A 6 -8.69 6.02 5.40
N SER A 7 -7.39 6.06 5.72
CA SER A 7 -6.31 6.47 4.81
C SER A 7 -5.48 5.30 4.30
N MET A 8 -5.79 4.06 4.70
CA MET A 8 -5.09 2.88 4.19
C MET A 8 -5.70 2.39 2.88
N ILE A 9 -4.84 2.12 1.90
CA ILE A 9 -5.23 1.52 0.62
C ILE A 9 -4.34 0.31 0.31
N TRP A 10 -4.88 -0.60 -0.48
CA TRP A 10 -4.14 -1.71 -1.06
C TRP A 10 -3.73 -1.36 -2.49
N VAL A 11 -2.44 -1.48 -2.81
CA VAL A 11 -1.90 -1.23 -4.15
C VAL A 11 -1.01 -2.36 -4.60
N ASN A 12 -0.92 -2.57 -5.91
CA ASN A 12 0.03 -3.49 -6.53
C ASN A 12 1.09 -2.69 -7.29
N ASP A 13 2.32 -3.20 -7.35
CA ASP A 13 3.30 -2.74 -8.35
C ASP A 13 3.13 -3.48 -9.69
N LYS A 14 3.94 -3.11 -10.69
CA LYS A 14 3.95 -3.75 -12.02
C LYS A 14 4.37 -5.22 -12.01
N SER A 15 5.11 -5.68 -11.01
CA SER A 15 5.52 -7.08 -10.85
C SER A 15 4.45 -7.95 -10.18
N GLY A 16 3.35 -7.33 -9.76
CA GLY A 16 2.26 -8.01 -9.05
C GLY A 16 2.47 -8.09 -7.54
N LYS A 17 3.52 -7.45 -7.00
CA LYS A 17 3.74 -7.40 -5.56
C LYS A 17 2.77 -6.42 -4.91
N GLU A 18 2.24 -6.83 -3.77
CA GLU A 18 1.15 -6.15 -3.09
C GLU A 18 1.63 -5.38 -1.86
N TYR A 19 1.07 -4.19 -1.66
CA TYR A 19 1.42 -3.30 -0.56
C TYR A 19 0.17 -2.69 0.06
N VAL A 20 0.20 -2.52 1.37
CA VAL A 20 -0.74 -1.66 2.09
C VAL A 20 -0.03 -0.36 2.43
N CYS A 21 -0.60 0.77 2.01
CA CYS A 21 0.00 2.11 2.15
C CYS A 21 -0.97 3.06 2.83
N THR A 22 -0.45 4.02 3.59
CA THR A 22 -1.22 5.16 4.09
C THR A 22 -1.11 6.31 3.11
N VAL A 23 -2.23 6.80 2.59
CA VAL A 23 -2.28 7.82 1.55
C VAL A 23 -3.15 9.01 1.91
N SER A 24 -2.91 10.12 1.23
CA SER A 24 -3.82 11.26 1.25
C SER A 24 -5.14 10.95 0.51
N LYS A 25 -6.18 11.76 0.75
CA LYS A 25 -7.47 11.64 0.05
C LYS A 25 -7.32 11.65 -1.49
N LYS A 26 -6.29 12.33 -2.02
CA LYS A 26 -5.98 12.40 -3.45
C LYS A 26 -5.75 11.01 -4.08
N HIS A 27 -5.11 10.10 -3.36
CA HIS A 27 -4.79 8.76 -3.85
C HIS A 27 -5.63 7.66 -3.19
N SER A 28 -6.71 8.01 -2.47
CA SER A 28 -7.58 7.06 -1.75
C SER A 28 -8.24 5.98 -2.61
N LYS A 29 -8.27 6.14 -3.94
CA LYS A 29 -8.79 5.16 -4.90
C LYS A 29 -7.72 4.58 -5.83
N GLU A 30 -6.45 4.92 -5.61
CA GLU A 30 -5.35 4.42 -6.43
C GLU A 30 -5.12 2.94 -6.15
N LYS A 31 -4.72 2.19 -7.18
CA LYS A 31 -4.41 0.76 -7.11
C LYS A 31 -2.97 0.45 -7.51
N LYS A 32 -2.25 1.42 -8.08
CA LYS A 32 -0.88 1.26 -8.58
C LYS A 32 0.12 1.98 -7.67
N PHE A 33 1.10 1.21 -7.18
CA PHE A 33 2.17 1.72 -6.32
C PHE A 33 2.95 2.88 -6.98
N GLU A 34 3.18 2.79 -8.29
CA GLU A 34 3.96 3.78 -9.04
C GLU A 34 3.30 5.15 -9.11
N LYS A 35 1.98 5.22 -8.89
CA LYS A 35 1.21 6.46 -8.93
C LYS A 35 1.16 7.19 -7.59
N LEU A 36 1.72 6.60 -6.53
CA LEU A 36 1.88 7.27 -5.24
C LEU A 36 3.07 8.22 -5.25
N ASN A 37 3.04 9.22 -4.38
CA ASN A 37 4.20 10.08 -4.17
C ASN A 37 5.22 9.42 -3.23
N GLU A 38 6.46 9.92 -3.22
CA GLU A 38 7.53 9.33 -2.40
C GLU A 38 7.24 9.28 -0.89
N PRO A 39 6.66 10.32 -0.25
CA PRO A 39 6.23 10.23 1.13
C PRO A 39 5.24 9.08 1.40
N GLU A 40 4.24 8.89 0.54
CA GLU A 40 3.25 7.82 0.67
C GLU A 40 3.87 6.44 0.45
N LYS A 41 4.75 6.30 -0.55
CA LYS A 41 5.49 5.05 -0.81
C LYS A 41 6.28 4.58 0.40
N ARG A 42 6.86 5.50 1.18
CA ARG A 42 7.60 5.16 2.41
C ARG A 42 6.72 4.58 3.51
N THR A 43 5.41 4.80 3.46
CA THR A 43 4.46 4.21 4.41
C THR A 43 4.07 2.79 4.04
N CYS A 44 4.34 2.38 2.80
CA CYS A 44 3.91 1.10 2.28
C CYS A 44 4.58 -0.06 2.99
N ARG A 45 3.79 -1.09 3.24
CA ARG A 45 4.20 -2.36 3.82
C ARG A 45 3.84 -3.48 2.86
N ASN A 46 4.82 -4.31 2.54
CA ASN A 46 4.67 -5.44 1.63
C ASN A 46 3.79 -6.51 2.28
N VAL A 47 2.67 -6.85 1.66
CA VAL A 47 1.68 -7.78 2.24
C VAL A 47 2.29 -9.16 2.47
N ASN A 48 3.19 -9.60 1.58
CA ASN A 48 3.84 -10.92 1.66
C ASN A 48 4.77 -11.07 2.87
N GLU A 49 5.10 -9.98 3.57
CA GLU A 49 5.87 -10.04 4.83
C GLU A 49 4.99 -10.36 6.05
N PHE A 50 3.67 -10.18 5.96
CA PHE A 50 2.74 -10.35 7.08
C PHE A 50 1.79 -11.52 6.88
N VAL A 51 1.27 -11.67 5.66
CA VAL A 51 0.44 -12.81 5.31
C VAL A 51 1.41 -13.93 4.95
N GLY A 52 1.74 -14.73 5.98
CA GLY A 52 2.68 -15.83 5.89
C GLY A 52 2.47 -16.64 4.62
N THR A 53 3.57 -16.93 3.94
CA THR A 53 3.67 -17.85 2.81
C THR A 53 3.36 -19.30 3.18
N GLU A 54 2.78 -19.54 4.37
CA GLU A 54 2.24 -20.80 4.82
C GLU A 54 0.96 -21.09 4.02
N ARG A 55 1.19 -21.60 2.80
CA ARG A 55 0.25 -22.44 2.08
C ARG A 55 -0.28 -23.50 3.03
N TRP A 56 -1.50 -23.30 3.52
CA TRP A 56 -2.38 -24.39 3.95
C TRP A 56 -3.02 -25.04 2.73
#